data_AF-A0A433TYB1-F1
#
_entry.id   AF-A0A433TYB1-F1
#
_cell.length_a   1.000
_cell.length_b   1.000
_cell.length_c   1.000
_cell.angle_alpha   90.00
_cell.angle_beta   90.00
_cell.angle_gamma   90.00
#
_symmetry.space_group_name_H-M   'P 1'
#
loop_
_entity.id
_entity.type
_entity.pdbx_description
1 polymer ?
#
loop_
_entity_poly.entity_id
_entity_poly.type
_entity_poly.pdbx_seq_one_letter_code
_entity_poly.pdbx_strand_id
1 'polypeptide(L)'
;MTQFLIVKCSVGKPQAGDSLLSIIISRQALQGSTQFTELASINLYDGGRVTNIGHTTAALTGSISTNDASHISMSFSRPTRNETGLYACQANVLDALGHPRTIVSDVLVQEEMTLLQQYAHTLQGLGDQIN
;
A
#
# COMPACT_ATOMS: atom_id res chain seq x y z
N MET A 1 24.95 5.47 11.83
CA MET A 1 23.97 4.41 11.47
C MET A 1 22.83 5.05 10.71
N THR A 2 22.32 4.43 9.65
CA THR A 2 21.23 4.98 8.81
C THR A 2 19.90 4.38 9.24
N GLN A 3 18.94 5.21 9.65
CA GLN A 3 17.57 4.80 9.95
C GLN A 3 16.79 4.63 8.63
N PHE A 4 15.89 3.65 8.58
CA PHE A 4 14.99 3.44 7.44
C PHE A 4 13.57 3.25 7.95
N LEU A 5 12.62 3.82 7.21
CA LEU A 5 11.19 3.56 7.35
C LEU A 5 10.70 2.91 6.06
N ILE A 6 10.01 1.79 6.17
CA ILE A 6 9.43 1.09 5.03
C ILE A 6 7.94 0.87 5.27
N VAL A 7 7.12 1.36 4.34
CA VAL A 7 5.68 1.10 4.27
C VAL A 7 5.44 0.19 3.08
N LYS A 8 4.99 -1.04 3.32
CA LYS A 8 4.70 -2.03 2.28
C LYS A 8 3.24 -2.47 2.33
N CYS A 9 2.54 -2.30 1.23
CA CYS A 9 1.20 -2.84 1.01
C CYS A 9 1.31 -4.06 0.10
N SER A 10 0.81 -5.21 0.54
CA SER A 10 0.78 -6.42 -0.26
C SER A 10 -0.63 -7.00 -0.31
N VAL A 11 -1.05 -7.36 -1.52
CA VAL A 11 -2.26 -8.11 -1.79
C VAL A 11 -1.83 -9.53 -2.10
N GLY A 12 -2.46 -10.51 -1.45
CA GLY A 12 -2.21 -11.92 -1.74
C GLY A 12 -2.49 -12.28 -3.20
N LYS A 13 -2.20 -13.53 -3.56
CA LYS A 13 -2.55 -14.05 -4.87
C LYS A 13 -4.06 -13.82 -5.15
N PRO A 14 -4.43 -13.24 -6.30
CA PRO A 14 -5.84 -13.13 -6.70
C PRO A 14 -6.51 -14.51 -6.77
N GLN A 15 -7.79 -14.59 -6.41
CA GLN A 15 -8.55 -15.81 -6.65
C GLN A 15 -8.81 -16.00 -8.15
N ALA A 16 -9.21 -17.22 -8.52
CA ALA A 16 -9.52 -17.52 -9.91
C ALA A 16 -10.67 -16.62 -10.40
N GLY A 17 -10.38 -15.76 -11.38
CA GLY A 17 -11.32 -14.80 -11.95
C GLY A 17 -11.18 -13.38 -11.39
N ASP A 18 -10.57 -13.19 -10.22
CA ASP A 18 -10.35 -11.86 -9.66
C ASP A 18 -9.19 -11.15 -10.37
N SER A 19 -9.34 -9.83 -10.53
CA SER A 19 -8.31 -8.97 -11.13
C SER A 19 -7.99 -7.81 -10.24
N LEU A 20 -6.74 -7.72 -9.77
CA LEU A 20 -6.25 -6.53 -9.09
C LEU A 20 -6.07 -5.39 -10.11
N LEU A 21 -6.75 -4.27 -9.85
CA LEU A 21 -6.65 -3.07 -10.66
C LEU A 21 -5.50 -2.18 -10.18
N SER A 22 -5.48 -1.86 -8.89
CA SER A 22 -4.47 -0.96 -8.32
C SER A 22 -4.22 -1.17 -6.84
N ILE A 23 -3.04 -0.74 -6.38
CA ILE A 23 -2.70 -0.57 -4.97
C ILE A 23 -2.25 0.87 -4.76
N ILE A 24 -2.76 1.52 -3.72
CA ILE A 24 -2.47 2.91 -3.37
C ILE A 24 -1.96 2.95 -1.93
N ILE A 25 -0.86 3.68 -1.71
CA ILE A 25 -0.40 4.11 -0.40
C ILE A 25 -0.84 5.56 -0.22
N SER A 26 -1.57 5.83 0.85
CA SER A 26 -1.90 7.18 1.29
C SER A 26 -1.49 7.40 2.74
N ARG A 27 -1.43 8.65 3.16
CA ARG A 27 -1.17 9.03 4.55
C ARG A 27 -2.14 10.12 4.98
N GLN A 28 -2.54 10.07 6.23
CA GLN A 28 -3.30 11.14 6.88
C GLN A 28 -2.64 12.50 6.59
N ALA A 29 -3.41 13.46 6.10
CA ALA A 29 -2.90 14.78 5.73
C ALA A 29 -2.36 15.54 6.94
N LEU A 30 -3.03 15.38 8.08
CA LEU A 30 -2.65 15.92 9.39
C LEU A 30 -3.01 14.89 10.47
N GLN A 31 -2.22 14.84 11.54
CA GLN A 31 -2.49 13.93 12.66
C GLN A 31 -3.89 14.19 13.24
N GLY A 32 -4.73 13.15 13.28
CA GLY A 32 -6.12 13.24 13.75
C GLY A 32 -7.16 13.64 12.70
N SER A 33 -6.76 13.94 11.45
CA SER A 33 -7.67 14.22 10.34
C SER A 33 -8.28 12.94 9.75
N THR A 34 -9.51 12.98 9.24
CA THR A 34 -10.07 11.86 8.44
C THR A 34 -9.60 11.87 6.98
N GLN A 35 -8.90 12.93 6.55
CA GLN A 35 -8.43 13.08 5.18
C GLN A 35 -7.08 12.40 4.98
N PHE A 36 -6.99 11.63 3.90
CA PHE A 36 -5.77 10.99 3.43
C PHE A 36 -5.30 11.63 2.13
N THR A 37 -3.98 11.79 1.99
CA THR A 37 -3.31 12.22 0.77
C THR A 37 -2.61 11.02 0.15
N GLU A 38 -2.89 10.77 -1.12
CA GLU A 38 -2.21 9.72 -1.88
C GLU A 38 -0.74 10.06 -2.07
N LEU A 39 0.12 9.08 -1.80
CA LEU A 39 1.56 9.22 -1.89
C LEU A 39 2.12 8.46 -3.09
N ALA A 40 1.68 7.22 -3.27
CA ALA A 40 2.13 6.37 -4.35
C ALA A 40 1.03 5.41 -4.79
N SER A 41 1.06 5.02 -6.06
CA SER A 41 0.16 3.99 -6.59
C SER A 41 0.88 3.08 -7.58
N ILE A 42 0.33 1.89 -7.77
CA ILE A 42 0.66 0.99 -8.86
C ILE A 42 -0.64 0.52 -9.49
N ASN A 43 -0.70 0.49 -10.81
CA ASN A 43 -1.91 0.18 -11.56
C ASN A 43 -1.59 -0.82 -12.68
N LEU A 44 -2.50 -1.76 -12.92
CA LEU A 44 -2.43 -2.73 -14.00
C LEU A 44 -2.41 -2.03 -15.36
N TYR A 45 -3.20 -0.97 -15.53
CA TYR A 45 -3.35 -0.27 -16.81
C TYR A 45 -2.12 0.56 -17.20
N ASP A 46 -1.29 0.94 -16.23
CA ASP A 46 -0.03 1.68 -16.47
C ASP A 46 1.17 0.73 -16.68
N GLY A 47 0.89 -0.52 -17.03
CA GLY A 47 1.90 -1.57 -17.20
C GLY A 47 2.56 -2.00 -15.90
N GLY A 48 1.88 -1.82 -14.75
CA GLY A 48 2.42 -2.18 -13.44
C GLY A 48 3.56 -1.27 -12.97
N ARG A 49 3.67 -0.05 -13.49
CA ARG A 49 4.67 0.93 -13.04
C ARG A 49 4.17 1.67 -11.81
N VAL A 50 5.10 1.95 -10.88
CA VAL A 50 4.78 2.73 -9.68
C VAL A 50 4.81 4.22 -10.00
N THR A 51 3.76 4.93 -9.59
CA THR A 51 3.59 6.37 -9.77
C THR A 51 3.82 7.08 -8.43
N ASN A 52 4.64 8.13 -8.44
CA ASN A 52 4.86 9.02 -7.30
C ASN A 52 3.84 10.18 -7.35
N ILE A 53 2.78 10.10 -6.56
CA ILE A 53 1.67 11.05 -6.58
C ILE A 53 1.95 12.21 -5.61
N GLY A 54 2.38 11.89 -4.39
CA GLY A 54 2.60 12.88 -3.35
C GLY A 54 3.93 13.63 -3.47
N HIS A 55 4.66 13.43 -4.58
CA HIS A 55 6.02 13.94 -4.79
C HIS A 55 6.96 13.63 -3.61
N THR A 56 6.82 12.43 -3.05
CA THR A 56 7.65 11.99 -1.93
C THR A 56 9.10 11.79 -2.36
N THR A 57 10.03 12.01 -1.44
CA THR A 57 11.46 11.71 -1.61
C THR A 57 11.79 10.24 -1.37
N ALA A 58 10.79 9.42 -0.98
CA ALA A 58 10.96 8.00 -0.78
C ALA A 58 11.32 7.26 -2.08
N ALA A 59 12.10 6.20 -1.94
CA ALA A 59 12.24 5.20 -2.99
C ALA A 59 10.94 4.38 -3.10
N LEU A 60 10.43 4.24 -4.32
CA LEU A 60 9.19 3.53 -4.62
C LEU A 60 9.48 2.29 -5.46
N THR A 61 8.90 1.16 -5.06
CA THR A 61 9.00 -0.12 -5.78
C THR A 61 7.66 -0.84 -5.73
N GLY A 62 7.40 -1.73 -6.67
CA GLY A 62 6.16 -2.49 -6.70
C GLY A 62 6.05 -3.38 -7.92
N SER A 63 5.08 -4.28 -7.86
CA SER A 63 4.74 -5.18 -8.96
C SER A 63 3.28 -5.61 -8.83
N ILE A 64 2.60 -5.72 -9.97
CA ILE A 64 1.31 -6.40 -10.06
C ILE A 64 1.53 -7.76 -10.72
N SER A 65 0.96 -8.80 -10.12
CA SER A 65 1.01 -10.18 -10.61
C SER A 65 -0.40 -10.78 -10.60
N THR A 66 -0.69 -11.57 -11.63
CA THR A 66 -1.92 -12.38 -11.72
C THR A 66 -1.74 -13.76 -11.11
N ASN A 67 -0.49 -14.19 -10.87
CA ASN A 67 -0.17 -15.54 -10.41
C ASN A 67 0.36 -15.58 -8.98
N ASP A 68 0.91 -14.46 -8.50
CA ASP A 68 1.56 -14.30 -7.20
C ASP A 68 1.00 -13.08 -6.46
N ALA A 69 1.56 -12.78 -5.28
CA ALA A 69 1.23 -11.58 -4.55
C ALA A 69 1.64 -10.31 -5.31
N SER A 70 0.76 -9.32 -5.28
CA SER A 70 1.04 -7.98 -5.79
C SER A 70 1.41 -7.06 -4.65
N HIS A 71 2.29 -6.08 -4.88
CA HIS A 71 2.71 -5.18 -3.82
C HIS A 71 3.16 -3.81 -4.33
N ILE A 72 3.15 -2.85 -3.43
CA ILE A 72 3.81 -1.56 -3.54
C ILE A 72 4.54 -1.28 -2.23
N SER A 73 5.73 -0.71 -2.32
CA SER A 73 6.59 -0.41 -1.18
C SER A 73 7.19 0.99 -1.33
N MET A 74 7.17 1.73 -0.23
CA MET A 74 7.72 3.06 -0.09
C MET A 74 8.77 3.05 1.03
N SER A 75 10.00 3.43 0.70
CA SER A 75 11.13 3.41 1.64
C SER A 75 11.79 4.78 1.77
N PHE A 76 11.89 5.29 3.00
CA PHE A 76 12.61 6.51 3.33
C PHE A 76 13.98 6.17 3.92
N SER A 77 15.03 6.73 3.33
CA SER A 77 16.36 6.71 3.94
C SER A 77 16.50 7.95 4.82
N ARG A 78 16.61 7.75 6.14
CA ARG A 78 16.59 8.81 7.18
C ARG A 78 15.21 9.50 7.30
N PRO A 79 14.17 8.75 7.70
CA PRO A 79 12.87 9.35 8.01
C PRO A 79 13.00 10.40 9.12
N THR A 80 12.15 11.41 9.06
CA THR A 80 11.94 12.41 10.10
C THR A 80 10.53 12.24 10.69
N ARG A 81 10.18 13.07 11.69
CA ARG A 81 8.80 13.12 12.21
C ARG A 81 7.75 13.37 11.14
N ASN A 82 8.12 14.03 10.05
CA ASN A 82 7.19 14.33 8.96
C ASN A 82 6.75 13.08 8.21
N GLU A 83 7.45 11.96 8.35
CA GLU A 83 7.11 10.66 7.77
C GLU A 83 6.39 9.74 8.77
N THR A 84 6.13 10.20 9.99
CA THR A 84 5.26 9.48 10.94
C THR A 84 3.79 9.82 10.69
N GLY A 85 2.89 8.94 11.13
CA GLY A 85 1.45 9.14 11.01
C GLY A 85 0.69 7.87 10.61
N LEU A 86 -0.60 8.02 10.39
CA LEU A 86 -1.46 6.93 9.92
C LEU A 86 -1.34 6.81 8.40
N TYR A 87 -0.86 5.67 7.94
CA TYR A 87 -0.82 5.28 6.54
C TYR A 87 -1.98 4.35 6.23
N ALA A 88 -2.51 4.44 5.01
CA ALA A 88 -3.53 3.54 4.50
C ALA A 88 -3.06 2.86 3.22
N CYS A 89 -3.33 1.57 3.13
CA CYS A 89 -3.17 0.73 1.96
C CYS A 89 -4.55 0.47 1.37
N GLN A 90 -4.81 0.93 0.15
CA GLN A 90 -6.03 0.64 -0.57
C GLN A 90 -5.74 -0.24 -1.78
N ALA A 91 -6.45 -1.36 -1.92
CA ALA A 91 -6.43 -2.19 -3.12
C ALA A 91 -7.79 -2.16 -3.81
N ASN A 92 -7.80 -1.93 -5.11
CA ASN A 92 -9.00 -1.98 -5.94
C ASN A 92 -8.97 -3.26 -6.79
N VAL A 93 -10.03 -4.04 -6.71
CA VAL A 93 -10.14 -5.37 -7.31
C VAL A 93 -11.44 -5.46 -8.10
N LEU A 94 -11.44 -6.16 -9.22
CA LEU A 94 -12.65 -6.69 -9.84
C LEU A 94 -12.80 -8.15 -9.39
N ASP A 95 -13.96 -8.50 -8.87
CA ASP A 95 -14.27 -9.91 -8.63
C ASP A 95 -14.46 -10.66 -9.96
N ALA A 96 -14.56 -11.99 -9.89
CA ALA A 96 -14.79 -12.86 -11.05
C ALA A 96 -16.07 -12.53 -11.86
N LEU A 97 -17.03 -11.81 -11.29
CA LEU A 97 -18.26 -11.36 -11.97
C LEU A 97 -18.11 -9.95 -12.58
N GLY A 98 -16.97 -9.30 -12.37
CA GLY A 98 -16.69 -7.94 -12.83
C GLY A 98 -17.18 -6.85 -11.88
N HIS A 99 -17.57 -7.18 -10.64
CA HIS A 99 -17.95 -6.16 -9.67
C HIS A 99 -16.74 -5.53 -8.99
N PRO A 100 -16.70 -4.19 -8.87
CA PRO A 100 -15.62 -3.51 -8.17
C PRO A 100 -15.70 -3.73 -6.66
N ARG A 101 -14.54 -4.05 -6.07
CA ARG A 101 -14.33 -4.17 -4.64
C ARG A 101 -13.12 -3.36 -4.21
N THR A 102 -13.22 -2.71 -3.06
CA THR A 102 -12.11 -1.96 -2.46
C THR A 102 -11.79 -2.57 -1.11
N ILE A 103 -10.51 -2.83 -0.87
CA ILE A 103 -9.98 -3.38 0.37
C ILE A 103 -9.04 -2.35 0.98
N VAL A 104 -9.22 -2.02 2.26
CA VAL A 104 -8.41 -1.01 2.95
C VAL A 104 -7.80 -1.61 4.21
N SER A 105 -6.55 -1.25 4.50
CA SER A 105 -5.90 -1.50 5.79
C SER A 105 -5.08 -0.29 6.19
N ASP A 106 -5.15 0.07 7.46
CA ASP A 106 -4.42 1.22 8.00
C ASP A 106 -3.30 0.75 8.94
N VAL A 107 -2.26 1.58 9.04
CA VAL A 107 -1.13 1.38 9.96
C VAL A 107 -0.66 2.68 10.54
N LEU A 108 -0.55 2.70 11.87
CA LEU A 108 0.04 3.81 12.59
C LEU A 108 1.56 3.63 12.62
N VAL A 109 2.27 4.45 11.86
CA VAL A 109 3.72 4.54 11.90
C VAL A 109 4.10 5.56 12.95
N GLN A 110 4.77 5.11 14.01
CA GLN A 110 5.29 5.97 15.07
C GLN A 110 6.81 6.01 15.02
N GLU A 111 7.40 7.09 15.57
CA GLU A 111 8.83 7.09 15.89
C GLU A 111 9.07 6.07 17.02
N GLU A 112 9.66 4.91 16.73
CA GLU A 112 10.51 4.27 17.74
C GLU A 112 11.97 4.43 17.32
N MET A 113 12.81 4.80 18.28
CA MET A 113 14.26 4.87 18.13
C MET A 113 14.89 3.47 18.06
N THR A 114 14.43 2.61 17.14
CA THR A 114 14.99 1.27 16.95
C THR A 114 15.33 1.03 15.48
N LEU A 115 16.46 0.36 15.26
CA LEU A 115 17.01 0.03 13.96
C LEU A 115 15.97 -0.73 13.10
N LEU A 116 15.74 -0.25 11.87
CA LEU A 116 14.89 -0.87 10.84
C LEU A 116 13.45 -1.17 11.30
N GLN A 117 12.56 -0.18 11.25
CA GLN A 117 11.12 -0.45 11.36
C GLN A 117 10.55 -0.80 9.98
N GLN A 118 10.20 -2.07 9.79
CA GLN A 118 9.46 -2.55 8.63
C GLN A 118 7.99 -2.69 9.01
N TYR A 119 7.11 -1.93 8.35
CA TYR A 119 5.66 -2.07 8.47
C TYR A 119 5.14 -2.75 7.21
N ALA A 120 4.79 -4.03 7.35
CA ALA A 120 4.26 -4.85 6.25
C ALA A 120 2.77 -5.15 6.50
N HIS A 121 1.91 -4.68 5.60
CA HIS A 121 0.48 -4.98 5.62
C HIS A 121 0.13 -5.99 4.54
N THR A 122 -0.52 -7.07 4.98
CA THR A 122 -1.11 -8.05 4.08
C THR A 122 -2.62 -7.85 4.09
N LEU A 123 -3.17 -7.44 2.96
CA LEU A 123 -4.61 -7.38 2.76
C LEU A 123 -5.13 -8.82 2.60
N GLN A 124 -5.65 -9.39 3.69
CA GLN A 124 -6.35 -10.68 3.66
C GLN A 124 -7.84 -10.41 3.43
N GLY A 125 -8.31 -10.60 2.20
CA GLY A 125 -9.67 -10.21 1.84
C GLY A 125 -10.19 -10.86 0.59
N LEU A 126 -9.97 -12.17 0.41
CA LEU A 126 -10.64 -12.94 -0.65
C LEU A 126 -11.28 -14.25 -0.15
N GLY A 127 -11.10 -14.65 1.12
CA GLY A 127 -11.51 -16.00 1.58
C GLY A 127 -12.98 -16.23 1.97
N ASP A 128 -13.73 -15.22 2.43
CA ASP A 128 -14.87 -15.50 3.34
C ASP A 128 -16.24 -14.96 2.91
N GLN A 129 -16.59 -14.91 1.63
CA GLN A 129 -18.02 -14.76 1.24
C GLN A 129 -18.44 -15.78 0.19
N ILE A 130 -18.48 -17.05 0.60
CA ILE A 130 -19.42 -18.03 0.04
C ILE A 130 -20.55 -18.18 1.05
N ASN A 131 -21.70 -17.59 0.74
CA ASN A 131 -23.01 -18.09 1.16
C ASN A 131 -24.05 -17.65 0.14
#